data_AF-A0A2S6BWF0-F1
#
_entry.id   AF-A0A2S6BWF0-F1
#
_cell.length_a   1.000
_cell.length_b   1.000
_cell.length_c   1.000
_cell.angle_alpha   90.00
_cell.angle_beta   90.00
_cell.angle_gamma   90.00
#
_symmetry.space_group_name_H-M   'P 1'
#
loop_
_entity.id
_entity.type
_entity.pdbx_description
1 polymer ?
#
loop_
_entity_poly.entity_id
_entity_poly.type
_entity_poly.pdbx_seq_one_letter_code
_entity_poly.pdbx_strand_id
1 'polypeptide(L)'
;MAGSGFPSEVLEGQLDTWELLHAMYPAADDGSSNTETEAVVQDLRLWLEDPTSAGPHLPDTLGLLISLYDPEDGAGSLQVDVILPFGQLAEQPVSEEEIPLYKLRVLQPQWLTKAEVAHLSQDIPEDDIVSALEYITERAREADLSRALQASTIATNHDNTPLVRVWFYFPSISTREKRDDIVNYAPSYGLTGFLLAGKPGILCLEGNAQKIDSYMNFIKTQSWGDIPPQHKKVSERLRETGDDVTRVFSAMEEITDSIEKRGARGNRGNMQAVEAWLDERGLQDAFTKVLM
;
A
#
# COMPACT_ATOMS: atom_id res chain seq x y z
N MET A 1 18.67 33.91 -32.12
CA MET A 1 18.82 32.50 -31.71
C MET A 1 18.36 32.45 -30.28
N ALA A 2 17.16 31.90 -30.04
CA ALA A 2 16.56 31.84 -28.72
C ALA A 2 17.36 30.84 -27.89
N GLY A 3 17.93 31.29 -26.77
CA GLY A 3 18.57 30.39 -25.81
C GLY A 3 17.49 29.54 -25.17
N SER A 4 17.48 28.25 -25.49
CA SER A 4 16.82 27.20 -24.72
C SER A 4 17.61 27.03 -23.42
N GLY A 5 17.52 28.00 -22.53
CA GLY A 5 18.16 27.97 -21.22
C GLY A 5 17.20 27.35 -20.22
N PHE A 6 17.67 26.34 -19.50
CA PHE A 6 16.98 25.89 -18.30
C PHE A 6 16.79 27.09 -17.34
N PRO A 7 15.64 27.22 -16.65
CA PRO A 7 15.45 28.24 -15.62
C PRO A 7 16.39 27.94 -14.44
N SER A 8 17.50 28.68 -14.36
CA SER A 8 18.57 28.44 -13.37
C SER A 8 18.04 28.48 -11.93
N GLU A 9 17.12 29.41 -11.62
CA GLU A 9 16.50 29.53 -10.29
C GLU A 9 15.75 28.25 -9.86
N VAL A 10 15.08 27.59 -10.81
CA VAL A 10 14.35 26.34 -10.52
C VAL A 10 15.33 25.19 -10.29
N LEU A 11 16.40 25.13 -11.07
CA LEU A 11 17.45 24.12 -10.91
C LEU A 11 18.23 24.30 -9.60
N GLU A 12 18.51 25.54 -9.19
CA GLU A 12 19.09 25.87 -7.88
C GLU A 12 18.17 25.37 -6.76
N GLY A 13 16.88 25.72 -6.81
CA GLY A 13 15.91 25.25 -5.81
C GLY A 13 15.76 23.73 -5.75
N GLN A 14 15.83 23.04 -6.89
CA GLN A 14 15.81 21.57 -6.96
C GLN A 14 17.07 20.95 -6.37
N LEU A 15 18.24 21.53 -6.64
CA LEU A 15 19.52 21.09 -6.05
C LEU A 15 19.51 21.28 -4.54
N ASP A 16 19.11 22.46 -4.05
CA ASP A 16 19.00 22.77 -2.62
C ASP A 16 18.05 21.80 -1.91
N THR A 17 16.92 21.49 -2.54
CA THR A 17 15.95 20.50 -2.04
C THR A 17 16.60 19.12 -1.91
N TRP A 18 17.33 18.67 -2.93
CA TRP A 18 18.02 17.39 -2.91
C TRP A 18 19.07 17.33 -1.80
N GLU A 19 19.92 18.36 -1.69
CA GLU A 19 21.01 18.41 -0.71
C GLU A 19 20.49 18.42 0.72
N LEU A 20 19.44 19.20 1.00
CA LEU A 20 18.76 19.23 2.28
C LEU A 20 18.26 17.84 2.68
N LEU A 21 17.51 17.18 1.78
CA LEU A 21 16.93 15.88 2.06
C LEU A 21 17.99 14.79 2.20
N HIS A 22 19.02 14.80 1.35
CA HIS A 22 20.14 13.87 1.45
C HIS A 22 20.90 14.01 2.77
N ALA A 23 21.02 15.22 3.31
CA ALA A 23 21.61 15.46 4.62
C ALA A 23 20.71 15.04 5.80
N MET A 24 19.40 15.25 5.69
CA MET A 24 18.42 14.92 6.74
C MET A 24 18.10 13.42 6.82
N TYR A 25 18.06 12.75 5.67
CA TYR A 25 17.67 11.35 5.53
C TYR A 25 18.79 10.57 4.83
N PRO A 26 19.93 10.33 5.51
CA PRO A 26 21.00 9.54 4.95
C PRO A 26 20.48 8.13 4.66
N ALA A 27 20.70 7.63 3.45
CA ALA A 27 20.38 6.25 3.11
C ALA A 27 21.09 5.31 4.09
N ALA A 28 20.41 4.25 4.53
CA ALA A 28 21.11 3.09 5.08
C ALA A 28 22.08 2.63 3.98
N ASP A 29 23.33 2.36 4.36
CA ASP A 29 24.47 2.16 3.47
C ASP A 29 24.31 0.88 2.63
N ASP A 30 23.51 0.96 1.57
CA ASP A 30 23.25 -0.08 0.59
C ASP A 30 24.00 0.33 -0.68
N GLY A 31 25.33 0.20 -0.64
CA GLY A 31 26.33 0.80 -1.56
C GLY A 31 26.26 0.49 -3.07
N SER A 32 25.08 0.40 -3.68
CA SER A 32 24.88 0.20 -5.12
C SER A 32 23.94 1.21 -5.80
N SER A 33 23.22 2.08 -5.08
CA SER A 33 22.24 2.99 -5.71
C SER A 33 22.68 4.45 -5.85
N ASN A 34 23.75 4.88 -5.18
CA ASN A 34 24.05 6.32 -5.06
C ASN A 34 24.96 6.89 -6.15
N THR A 35 25.76 6.08 -6.86
CA THR A 35 26.82 6.62 -7.72
C THR A 35 26.31 7.36 -8.96
N GLU A 36 25.20 6.91 -9.57
CA GLU A 36 24.60 7.59 -10.72
C GLU A 36 23.87 8.89 -10.30
N THR A 37 23.13 8.85 -9.21
CA THR A 37 22.46 10.02 -8.62
C THR A 37 23.47 11.09 -8.21
N GLU A 38 24.54 10.70 -7.52
CA GLU A 38 25.61 11.61 -7.14
C GLU A 38 26.29 12.23 -8.36
N ALA A 39 26.52 11.47 -9.44
CA ALA A 39 27.09 12.02 -10.68
C ALA A 39 26.19 13.10 -11.29
N VAL A 40 24.87 12.86 -11.37
CA VAL A 40 23.90 13.85 -11.87
C VAL A 40 23.89 15.13 -11.00
N VAL A 41 23.96 14.98 -9.68
CA VAL A 41 24.01 16.12 -8.74
C VAL A 41 25.31 16.92 -8.91
N GLN A 42 26.45 16.25 -9.12
CA GLN A 42 27.72 16.93 -9.36
C GLN A 42 27.73 17.65 -10.71
N ASP A 43 27.19 17.05 -11.77
CA ASP A 43 27.07 17.68 -13.09
C ASP A 43 26.17 18.93 -13.01
N LEU A 44 25.07 18.86 -12.26
CA LEU A 44 24.19 19.99 -12.01
C LEU A 44 24.90 21.12 -11.25
N ARG A 45 25.64 20.79 -10.18
CA ARG A 45 26.45 21.76 -9.41
C ARG A 45 27.44 22.51 -10.30
N LEU A 46 28.24 21.77 -11.09
CA LEU A 46 29.25 22.35 -11.97
C LEU A 46 28.63 23.27 -13.02
N TRP A 47 27.46 22.91 -13.54
CA TRP A 47 26.75 23.75 -14.50
C TRP A 47 26.16 25.02 -13.86
N LEU A 48 25.65 24.95 -12.63
CA LEU A 48 25.16 26.12 -11.90
C LEU A 48 26.29 27.11 -11.54
N GLU A 49 27.52 26.63 -11.33
CA GLU A 49 28.70 27.49 -11.14
C GLU A 49 29.13 28.24 -12.41
N ASP A 50 28.97 27.62 -13.59
CA ASP A 50 29.21 28.25 -14.90
C ASP A 50 28.08 27.93 -15.91
N PRO A 51 26.95 28.70 -15.87
CA PRO A 51 25.82 28.47 -16.76
C PRO A 51 26.11 28.78 -18.24
N THR A 52 27.30 29.33 -18.55
CA THR A 52 27.74 29.59 -19.93
C THR A 52 28.40 28.39 -20.61
N SER A 53 28.66 27.33 -19.84
CA SER A 53 29.17 26.04 -20.30
C SER A 53 28.13 25.23 -21.07
N ALA A 54 28.53 24.06 -21.61
CA ALA A 54 27.58 23.13 -22.23
C ALA A 54 26.53 22.70 -21.19
N GLY A 55 25.25 22.65 -21.59
CA GLY A 55 24.15 22.34 -20.68
C GLY A 55 24.34 21.01 -19.91
N PRO A 56 23.77 20.89 -18.70
CA PRO A 56 23.99 19.73 -17.86
C PRO A 56 23.30 18.51 -18.48
N HIS A 57 23.91 17.33 -18.34
CA HIS A 57 23.33 16.08 -18.84
C HIS A 57 22.31 15.53 -17.81
N LEU A 58 21.17 16.20 -17.70
CA LEU A 58 20.13 15.83 -16.73
C LEU A 58 19.22 14.72 -17.27
N PRO A 59 18.84 13.73 -16.45
CA PRO A 59 17.75 12.81 -16.77
C PRO A 59 16.40 13.54 -16.75
N ASP A 60 15.32 12.91 -17.22
CA ASP A 60 13.98 13.52 -17.14
C ASP A 60 13.51 13.76 -15.70
N THR A 61 13.89 12.88 -14.78
CA THR A 61 13.56 12.97 -13.36
C THR A 61 14.70 12.43 -12.50
N LEU A 62 14.88 13.01 -11.31
CA LEU A 62 15.76 12.48 -10.27
C LEU A 62 14.92 12.11 -9.03
N GLY A 63 15.00 10.85 -8.61
CA GLY A 63 14.27 10.34 -7.45
C GLY A 63 15.16 10.21 -6.23
N LEU A 64 14.60 10.50 -5.05
CA LEU A 64 15.22 10.24 -3.75
C LEU A 64 14.22 9.47 -2.88
N LEU A 65 14.56 8.24 -2.52
CA LEU A 65 13.74 7.39 -1.68
C LEU A 65 14.08 7.61 -0.21
N ILE A 66 13.10 8.09 0.57
CA ILE A 66 13.24 8.43 1.98
C ILE A 66 12.41 7.45 2.82
N SER A 67 13.00 6.88 3.86
CA SER A 67 12.28 6.09 4.87
C SER A 67 11.89 7.00 6.04
N LEU A 68 10.59 7.21 6.26
CA LEU A 68 10.08 8.20 7.22
C LEU A 68 9.72 7.60 8.57
N TYR A 69 9.14 6.40 8.57
CA TYR A 69 8.60 5.77 9.77
C TYR A 69 8.77 4.26 9.72
N ASP A 70 9.25 3.64 10.78
CA ASP A 70 9.35 2.18 10.89
C ASP A 70 8.53 1.71 12.11
N PRO A 71 7.44 0.94 11.90
CA PRO A 71 6.66 0.38 12.99
C PRO A 71 7.50 -0.55 13.87
N GLU A 72 7.26 -0.53 15.19
CA GLU A 72 8.00 -1.36 16.14
C GLU A 72 7.78 -2.88 15.93
N ASP A 73 6.69 -3.27 15.26
CA ASP A 73 6.36 -4.66 14.97
C ASP A 73 7.08 -5.23 13.73
N GLY A 74 7.95 -4.43 13.09
CA GLY A 74 8.74 -4.85 11.94
C GLY A 74 7.93 -5.09 10.67
N ALA A 75 6.73 -4.52 10.57
CA ALA A 75 5.87 -4.65 9.40
C ALA A 75 6.38 -3.87 8.16
N GLY A 76 7.53 -3.21 8.27
CA GLY A 76 8.24 -2.52 7.20
C GLY A 76 8.04 -1.01 7.24
N SER A 77 9.09 -0.27 6.85
CA SER A 77 9.08 1.18 6.89
C SER A 77 8.14 1.82 5.87
N LEU A 78 7.47 2.90 6.26
CA LEU A 78 6.84 3.84 5.35
C LEU A 78 7.91 4.60 4.57
N GLN A 79 7.85 4.50 3.23
CA GLN A 79 8.78 5.16 2.34
C GLN A 79 8.08 6.21 1.48
N VAL A 80 8.77 7.31 1.20
CA VAL A 80 8.34 8.39 0.31
C VAL A 80 9.39 8.59 -0.77
N ASP A 81 8.93 8.59 -2.02
CA ASP A 81 9.74 8.91 -3.18
C ASP A 81 9.58 10.40 -3.51
N VAL A 82 10.68 11.14 -3.39
CA VAL A 82 10.77 12.56 -3.74
C VAL A 82 11.32 12.68 -5.16
N ILE A 83 10.49 13.18 -6.08
CA ILE A 83 10.80 13.21 -7.51
C ILE A 83 11.03 14.66 -7.94
N LEU A 84 12.24 14.96 -8.41
CA LEU A 84 12.62 16.25 -9.00
C LEU A 84 12.44 16.19 -10.53
N PRO A 85 11.51 16.95 -11.12
CA PRO A 85 11.26 16.93 -12.55
C PRO A 85 12.19 17.88 -13.32
N PHE A 86 13.21 17.33 -13.99
CA PHE A 86 14.15 18.11 -14.82
C PHE A 86 13.68 18.24 -16.28
N GLY A 87 13.06 17.19 -16.85
CA GLY A 87 12.65 17.16 -18.27
C GLY A 87 11.56 18.17 -18.62
N GLN A 88 10.73 18.56 -17.64
CA GLN A 88 9.66 19.55 -17.83
C GLN A 88 10.23 20.98 -18.05
N LEU A 89 11.50 21.21 -17.71
CA LEU A 89 12.18 22.50 -17.81
C LEU A 89 12.71 22.79 -19.23
N ALA A 90 12.88 21.75 -20.06
CA ALA A 90 13.46 21.87 -21.40
C ALA A 90 12.40 22.20 -22.50
N GLU A 91 11.12 21.92 -22.23
CA GLU A 91 10.07 21.91 -23.27
C GLU A 91 9.02 23.02 -23.14
N GLN A 92 9.00 23.80 -22.04
CA GLN A 92 7.92 24.77 -21.78
C GLN A 92 8.35 26.24 -21.95
N PRO A 93 7.65 27.04 -22.80
CA PRO A 93 7.67 28.48 -22.67
C PRO A 93 6.94 28.84 -21.37
N VAL A 94 7.68 29.42 -20.42
CA VAL A 94 7.23 29.89 -19.11
C VAL A 94 5.86 30.58 -19.19
N SER A 95 4.77 29.82 -18.97
CA SER A 95 3.49 30.37 -18.54
C SER A 95 3.52 30.43 -17.02
N GLU A 96 2.87 31.44 -16.45
CA GLU A 96 2.93 31.90 -15.04
C GLU A 96 2.50 30.88 -13.95
N GLU A 97 2.43 29.58 -14.27
CA GLU A 97 2.28 28.51 -13.28
C GLU A 97 3.68 28.11 -12.78
N GLU A 98 3.98 28.38 -11.51
CA GLU A 98 5.25 28.02 -10.86
C GLU A 98 5.57 26.54 -11.09
N ILE A 99 6.74 26.28 -11.68
CA ILE A 99 7.19 24.90 -11.93
C ILE A 99 7.47 24.27 -10.55
N PRO A 100 6.81 23.15 -10.18
CA PRO A 100 7.00 22.56 -8.87
C PRO A 100 8.42 22.02 -8.74
N LEU A 101 9.11 22.37 -7.65
CA LEU A 101 10.47 21.91 -7.37
C LEU A 101 10.50 20.38 -7.21
N TYR A 102 9.46 19.78 -6.62
CA TYR A 102 9.40 18.35 -6.36
C TYR A 102 7.97 17.81 -6.46
N LYS A 103 7.87 16.49 -6.55
CA LYS A 103 6.63 15.72 -6.35
C LYS A 103 6.87 14.66 -5.28
N LEU A 104 5.94 14.54 -4.34
CA LEU A 104 5.97 13.50 -3.32
C LEU A 104 5.10 12.32 -3.73
N ARG A 105 5.62 11.10 -3.56
CA ARG A 105 4.86 9.87 -3.73
C ARG A 105 5.06 8.96 -2.52
N VAL A 106 4.04 8.86 -1.69
CA VAL A 106 4.01 7.92 -0.56
C VAL A 106 3.86 6.49 -1.11
N LEU A 107 4.81 5.62 -0.79
CA LEU A 107 4.75 4.21 -1.15
C LEU A 107 3.94 3.46 -0.09
N GLN A 108 3.01 2.61 -0.54
CA GLN A 108 2.17 1.83 0.37
C GLN A 108 3.03 0.77 1.09
N PRO A 109 3.18 0.85 2.43
CA PRO A 109 3.79 -0.23 3.19
C PRO A 109 2.77 -1.36 3.43
N GLN A 110 3.25 -2.54 3.84
CA GLN A 110 2.38 -3.73 3.98
C GLN A 110 1.33 -3.60 5.10
N TRP A 111 1.60 -2.77 6.11
CA TRP A 111 0.74 -2.55 7.28
C TRP A 111 -0.31 -1.46 7.07
N LEU A 112 -0.32 -0.76 5.93
CA LEU A 112 -1.37 0.19 5.56
C LEU A 112 -2.11 -0.27 4.31
N THR A 113 -3.41 -0.02 4.30
CA THR A 113 -4.24 -0.15 3.10
C THR A 113 -4.05 1.04 2.18
N LYS A 114 -4.50 0.89 0.93
CA LYS A 114 -4.45 2.00 -0.05
C LYS A 114 -5.19 3.25 0.44
N ALA A 115 -6.34 3.06 1.10
CA ALA A 115 -7.13 4.17 1.61
C ALA A 115 -6.42 4.92 2.73
N GLU A 116 -5.76 4.20 3.64
CA GLU A 116 -4.98 4.83 4.70
C GLU A 116 -3.77 5.58 4.15
N VAL A 117 -3.08 5.04 3.15
CA VAL A 117 -2.00 5.76 2.44
C VAL A 117 -2.52 7.03 1.76
N ALA A 118 -3.70 6.95 1.14
CA ALA A 118 -4.35 8.14 0.59
C ALA A 118 -4.67 9.18 1.67
N HIS A 119 -5.09 8.73 2.87
CA HIS A 119 -5.31 9.60 4.03
C HIS A 119 -4.01 10.20 4.60
N LEU A 120 -2.86 9.53 4.49
CA LEU A 120 -1.57 10.12 4.82
C LEU A 120 -1.19 11.25 3.87
N SER A 121 -1.66 11.15 2.62
CA SER A 121 -1.34 12.12 1.56
C SER A 121 -2.40 13.21 1.37
N GLN A 122 -3.43 13.24 2.24
CA GLN A 122 -4.46 14.27 2.22
C GLN A 122 -3.97 15.52 2.92
N ASP A 123 -4.28 16.68 2.34
CA ASP A 123 -4.00 17.99 2.93
C ASP A 123 -2.53 18.18 3.34
N ILE A 124 -1.60 17.60 2.56
CA ILE A 124 -0.16 17.81 2.74
C ILE A 124 0.13 19.32 2.64
N PRO A 125 0.86 19.91 3.60
CA PRO A 125 1.29 21.30 3.52
C PRO A 125 2.11 21.57 2.25
N GLU A 126 1.78 22.64 1.53
CA GLU A 126 2.50 23.06 0.30
C GLU A 126 3.65 24.04 0.61
N ASP A 127 3.85 24.42 1.88
CA ASP A 127 4.79 25.47 2.28
C ASP A 127 6.25 25.07 2.06
N ASP A 128 6.66 23.92 2.62
CA ASP A 128 8.00 23.38 2.47
C ASP A 128 8.02 21.85 2.58
N ILE A 129 9.04 21.25 1.97
CA ILE A 129 9.17 19.79 1.86
C ILE A 129 9.37 19.11 3.22
N VAL A 130 10.04 19.76 4.17
CA VAL A 130 10.31 19.17 5.49
C VAL A 130 9.01 19.09 6.27
N SER A 131 8.23 20.17 6.30
CA SER A 131 6.89 20.19 6.89
C SER A 131 5.97 19.14 6.27
N ALA A 132 6.05 18.93 4.94
CA ALA A 132 5.30 17.89 4.25
C ALA A 132 5.70 16.47 4.71
N LEU A 133 7.01 16.20 4.84
CA LEU A 133 7.51 14.90 5.31
C LEU A 133 7.21 14.67 6.80
N GLU A 134 7.32 15.69 7.64
CA GLU A 134 6.93 15.64 9.05
C GLU A 134 5.43 15.36 9.21
N TYR A 135 4.59 16.02 8.40
CA TYR A 135 3.15 15.77 8.36
C TYR A 135 2.83 14.30 8.04
N ILE A 136 3.44 13.76 6.98
CA ILE A 136 3.27 12.35 6.61
C ILE A 136 3.72 11.42 7.75
N THR A 137 4.85 11.74 8.38
CA THR A 137 5.42 10.95 9.49
C THR A 137 4.48 10.90 10.70
N GLU A 138 3.92 12.03 11.11
CA GLU A 138 3.00 12.09 12.26
C GLU A 138 1.70 11.33 11.96
N ARG A 139 1.14 11.49 10.76
CA ARG A 139 -0.05 10.76 10.32
C ARG A 139 0.18 9.24 10.30
N ALA A 140 1.38 8.81 9.89
CA ALA A 140 1.78 7.41 9.91
C ALA A 140 1.86 6.86 11.34
N ARG A 141 2.44 7.64 12.26
CA ARG A 141 2.53 7.31 13.69
C ARG A 141 1.14 7.18 14.33
N GLU A 142 0.22 8.09 14.02
CA GLU A 142 -1.17 8.02 14.49
C GLU A 142 -1.88 6.75 13.99
N ALA A 143 -1.67 6.39 12.73
CA ALA A 143 -2.22 5.18 12.14
C ALA A 143 -1.67 3.91 12.82
N ASP A 144 -0.36 3.85 13.04
CA ASP A 144 0.26 2.70 13.72
C ASP A 144 -0.21 2.55 15.18
N LEU A 145 -0.25 3.66 15.92
CA LEU A 145 -0.78 3.66 17.28
C LEU A 145 -2.24 3.20 17.33
N SER A 146 -3.07 3.68 16.39
CA SER A 146 -4.48 3.28 16.29
C SER A 146 -4.62 1.78 16.04
N ARG A 147 -3.77 1.21 15.17
CA ARG A 147 -3.72 -0.22 14.88
C ARG A 147 -3.29 -1.04 16.11
N ALA A 148 -2.25 -0.60 16.82
CA ALA A 148 -1.77 -1.25 18.04
C ALA A 148 -2.81 -1.24 19.17
N LEU A 149 -3.54 -0.12 19.34
CA LEU A 149 -4.64 -0.01 20.30
C LEU A 149 -5.83 -0.90 19.93
N GLN A 150 -6.16 -1.02 18.65
CA GLN A 150 -7.18 -1.95 18.19
C GLN A 150 -6.78 -3.40 18.47
N ALA A 151 -5.55 -3.80 18.13
CA ALA A 151 -5.03 -5.14 18.43
C ALA A 151 -5.04 -5.45 19.95
N SER A 152 -4.66 -4.47 20.79
CA SER A 152 -4.62 -4.63 22.24
C SER A 152 -6.01 -4.71 22.88
N THR A 153 -6.96 -3.88 22.43
CA THR A 153 -8.36 -3.95 22.90
C THR A 153 -9.03 -5.26 22.50
N ILE A 154 -8.65 -5.85 21.36
CA ILE A 154 -9.09 -7.18 20.95
C ILE A 154 -8.49 -8.28 21.86
N ALA A 155 -7.24 -8.15 22.28
CA ALA A 155 -6.60 -9.14 23.18
C ALA A 155 -7.16 -9.11 24.62
N THR A 156 -7.61 -7.95 25.11
CA THR A 156 -8.17 -7.83 26.48
C THR A 156 -9.69 -7.99 26.56
N ASN A 157 -10.41 -7.79 25.45
CA ASN A 157 -11.79 -8.21 25.37
C ASN A 157 -11.79 -9.72 25.11
N HIS A 158 -11.94 -10.51 26.18
CA HIS A 158 -12.68 -11.75 26.06
C HIS A 158 -14.08 -11.36 25.56
N ASP A 159 -14.20 -11.23 24.23
CA ASP A 159 -15.44 -11.01 23.52
C ASP A 159 -16.32 -12.21 23.89
N ASN A 160 -17.16 -12.03 24.90
CA ASN A 160 -18.18 -12.97 25.34
C ASN A 160 -19.30 -13.13 24.28
N THR A 161 -19.06 -12.60 23.09
CA THR A 161 -19.91 -12.70 21.91
C THR A 161 -19.57 -13.99 21.18
N PRO A 162 -20.58 -14.72 20.68
CA PRO A 162 -20.35 -15.97 19.98
C PRO A 162 -19.49 -15.75 18.74
N LEU A 163 -18.53 -16.66 18.54
CA LEU A 163 -17.78 -16.74 17.30
C LEU A 163 -18.74 -17.01 16.14
N VAL A 164 -18.56 -16.29 15.04
CA VAL A 164 -19.25 -16.58 13.79
C VAL A 164 -18.23 -16.82 12.68
N ARG A 165 -18.61 -17.66 11.71
CA ARG A 165 -17.85 -17.87 10.48
C ARG A 165 -18.67 -17.37 9.29
N VAL A 166 -18.10 -16.48 8.50
CA VAL A 166 -18.78 -15.88 7.35
C VAL A 166 -17.99 -16.14 6.08
N TRP A 167 -18.72 -16.53 5.04
CA TRP A 167 -18.16 -16.90 3.75
C TRP A 167 -18.61 -15.90 2.69
N PHE A 168 -17.65 -15.27 2.04
CA PHE A 168 -17.86 -14.32 0.96
C PHE A 168 -17.37 -14.89 -0.37
N TYR A 169 -18.19 -14.68 -1.39
CA TYR A 169 -17.91 -15.06 -2.76
C TYR A 169 -17.59 -13.82 -3.59
N PHE A 170 -16.47 -13.89 -4.31
CA PHE A 170 -16.06 -12.92 -5.31
C PHE A 170 -16.16 -13.55 -6.71
N PRO A 171 -16.85 -12.92 -7.68
CA PRO A 171 -16.79 -13.35 -9.07
C PRO A 171 -15.36 -13.36 -9.63
N SER A 172 -14.53 -12.43 -9.13
CA SER A 172 -13.11 -12.36 -9.43
C SER A 172 -12.41 -11.50 -8.38
N ILE A 173 -11.28 -11.99 -7.86
CA ILE A 173 -10.33 -11.18 -7.09
C ILE A 173 -8.92 -11.59 -7.49
N SER A 174 -8.22 -10.72 -8.22
CA SER A 174 -6.93 -11.06 -8.84
C SER A 174 -5.87 -9.96 -8.70
N THR A 175 -6.28 -8.71 -8.45
CA THR A 175 -5.34 -7.62 -8.21
C THR A 175 -4.66 -7.83 -6.87
N ARG A 176 -3.33 -7.84 -6.85
CA ARG A 176 -2.52 -8.06 -5.64
C ARG A 176 -2.89 -7.10 -4.51
N GLU A 177 -2.97 -5.81 -4.83
CA GLU A 177 -3.39 -4.76 -3.90
C GLU A 177 -4.69 -5.11 -3.15
N LYS A 178 -5.72 -5.59 -3.85
CA LYS A 178 -7.00 -5.97 -3.23
C LYS A 178 -6.89 -7.18 -2.31
N ARG A 179 -5.95 -8.09 -2.59
CA ARG A 179 -5.71 -9.27 -1.77
C ARG A 179 -4.96 -8.89 -0.51
N ASP A 180 -3.92 -8.08 -0.67
CA ASP A 180 -3.11 -7.57 0.43
C ASP A 180 -3.99 -6.77 1.40
N ASP A 181 -4.87 -5.88 0.90
CA ASP A 181 -5.87 -5.17 1.71
C ASP A 181 -6.75 -6.12 2.55
N ILE A 182 -7.15 -7.26 1.98
CA ILE A 182 -8.01 -8.24 2.68
C ILE A 182 -7.23 -9.00 3.75
N VAL A 183 -6.03 -9.47 3.41
CA VAL A 183 -5.26 -10.38 4.26
C VAL A 183 -4.60 -9.62 5.39
N ASN A 184 -3.99 -8.47 5.09
CA ASN A 184 -3.21 -7.70 6.06
C ASN A 184 -4.08 -6.92 7.04
N TYR A 185 -5.31 -6.58 6.66
CA TYR A 185 -6.19 -5.76 7.49
C TYR A 185 -7.19 -6.58 8.33
N ALA A 186 -7.46 -7.84 8.01
CA ALA A 186 -8.32 -8.66 8.86
C ALA A 186 -7.81 -8.80 10.32
N PRO A 187 -6.49 -8.94 10.58
CA PRO A 187 -5.95 -8.99 11.94
C PRO A 187 -6.22 -7.73 12.78
N SER A 188 -6.29 -6.52 12.18
CA SER A 188 -6.59 -5.28 12.94
C SER A 188 -8.01 -5.27 13.50
N TYR A 189 -8.93 -6.04 12.90
CA TYR A 189 -10.28 -6.30 13.43
C TYR A 189 -10.38 -7.55 14.31
N GLY A 190 -9.28 -8.28 14.52
CA GLY A 190 -9.28 -9.52 15.31
C GLY A 190 -9.90 -10.70 14.56
N LEU A 191 -9.90 -10.63 13.23
CA LEU A 191 -10.46 -11.65 12.36
C LEU A 191 -9.35 -12.60 11.89
N THR A 192 -9.69 -13.88 11.80
CA THR A 192 -8.84 -14.91 11.18
C THR A 192 -9.58 -15.56 10.04
N GLY A 193 -8.89 -16.35 9.23
CA GLY A 193 -9.51 -17.01 8.09
C GLY A 193 -8.57 -17.14 6.92
N PHE A 194 -9.12 -17.11 5.71
CA PHE A 194 -8.31 -17.18 4.51
C PHE A 194 -8.93 -16.44 3.33
N LEU A 195 -8.06 -16.05 2.40
CA LEU A 195 -8.43 -15.63 1.06
C LEU A 195 -7.91 -16.65 0.04
N LEU A 196 -8.83 -17.21 -0.74
CA LEU A 196 -8.52 -17.89 -2.00
C LEU A 196 -8.82 -16.92 -3.14
N ALA A 197 -7.79 -16.34 -3.72
CA ALA A 197 -7.92 -15.49 -4.89
C ALA A 197 -8.02 -16.26 -6.21
N GLY A 198 -8.64 -15.62 -7.20
CA GLY A 198 -8.89 -16.20 -8.52
C GLY A 198 -10.29 -15.90 -9.06
N LYS A 199 -10.76 -16.82 -9.89
CA LYS A 199 -12.10 -16.82 -10.51
C LYS A 199 -12.74 -18.22 -10.33
N PRO A 200 -13.62 -18.42 -9.35
CA PRO A 200 -14.05 -17.44 -8.34
C PRO A 200 -13.00 -17.20 -7.26
N GLY A 201 -13.17 -16.13 -6.49
CA GLY A 201 -12.47 -15.93 -5.22
C GLY A 201 -13.37 -16.25 -4.03
N ILE A 202 -12.79 -16.76 -2.96
CA ILE A 202 -13.49 -17.14 -1.73
C ILE A 202 -12.76 -16.51 -0.55
N LEU A 203 -13.50 -15.87 0.34
CA LEU A 203 -13.00 -15.34 1.61
C LEU A 203 -13.79 -15.97 2.74
N CYS A 204 -13.09 -16.54 3.70
CA CYS A 204 -13.65 -17.01 4.95
C CYS A 204 -13.14 -16.10 6.07
N LEU A 205 -14.04 -15.61 6.93
CA LEU A 205 -13.70 -14.82 8.11
C LEU A 205 -14.30 -15.45 9.36
N GLU A 206 -13.49 -15.56 10.40
CA GLU A 206 -13.85 -16.05 11.73
C GLU A 206 -13.61 -14.96 12.77
N GLY A 207 -14.66 -14.59 13.50
CA GLY A 207 -14.57 -13.58 14.54
C GLY A 207 -15.93 -13.14 15.06
N ASN A 208 -15.95 -11.97 15.69
CA ASN A 208 -17.18 -11.32 16.14
C ASN A 208 -18.00 -10.80 14.93
N ALA A 209 -19.32 -10.97 14.97
CA ALA A 209 -20.20 -10.60 13.86
C ALA A 209 -20.13 -9.10 13.51
N GLN A 210 -20.13 -8.23 14.51
CA GLN A 210 -20.02 -6.78 14.31
C GLN A 210 -18.66 -6.39 13.74
N LYS A 211 -17.59 -7.07 14.15
CA LYS A 211 -16.23 -6.86 13.60
C LYS A 211 -16.16 -7.28 12.13
N ILE A 212 -16.74 -8.42 11.76
CA ILE A 212 -16.82 -8.86 10.35
C ILE A 212 -17.59 -7.85 9.50
N ASP A 213 -18.75 -7.39 9.97
CA ASP A 213 -19.57 -6.43 9.22
C ASP A 213 -18.84 -5.09 9.06
N SER A 214 -18.18 -4.62 10.13
CA SER A 214 -17.40 -3.38 10.12
C SER A 214 -16.19 -3.46 9.18
N TYR A 215 -15.46 -4.59 9.23
CA TYR A 215 -14.36 -4.89 8.33
C TYR A 215 -14.80 -4.91 6.86
N MET A 216 -15.88 -5.66 6.55
CA MET A 216 -16.39 -5.72 5.18
C MET A 216 -16.94 -4.39 4.68
N ASN A 217 -17.47 -3.55 5.57
CA ASN A 217 -17.85 -2.19 5.23
C ASN A 217 -16.62 -1.34 4.89
N PHE A 218 -15.58 -1.37 5.73
CA PHE A 218 -14.31 -0.68 5.48
C PHE A 218 -13.71 -1.09 4.13
N ILE A 219 -13.59 -2.39 3.85
CA ILE A 219 -13.04 -2.88 2.59
C ILE A 219 -13.82 -2.33 1.39
N LYS A 220 -15.16 -2.34 1.43
CA LYS A 220 -15.99 -1.90 0.29
C LYS A 220 -16.03 -0.38 0.10
N THR A 221 -15.99 0.37 1.20
CA THR A 221 -16.25 1.82 1.20
C THR A 221 -14.98 2.65 1.24
N GLN A 222 -14.00 2.24 2.04
CA GLN A 222 -12.75 2.98 2.23
C GLN A 222 -11.64 2.34 1.40
N SER A 223 -11.21 1.11 1.72
CA SER A 223 -10.09 0.43 1.03
C SER A 223 -10.28 0.38 -0.48
N TRP A 224 -11.48 0.02 -0.93
CA TRP A 224 -11.81 -0.06 -2.35
C TRP A 224 -12.54 1.17 -2.87
N GLY A 225 -12.58 2.29 -2.13
CA GLY A 225 -13.36 3.51 -2.44
C GLY A 225 -13.39 3.87 -3.93
N ASP A 226 -12.22 3.93 -4.55
CA ASP A 226 -12.01 4.32 -5.96
C ASP A 226 -12.53 3.33 -7.01
N ILE A 227 -12.86 2.10 -6.60
CA ILE A 227 -13.32 1.05 -7.52
C ILE A 227 -14.83 1.25 -7.76
N PRO A 228 -15.30 1.26 -9.02
CA PRO A 228 -16.73 1.41 -9.29
C PRO A 228 -17.54 0.27 -8.67
N PRO A 229 -18.76 0.52 -8.15
CA PRO A 229 -19.58 -0.49 -7.46
C PRO A 229 -19.77 -1.80 -8.24
N GLN A 230 -19.89 -1.71 -9.57
CA GLN A 230 -20.00 -2.88 -10.46
C GLN A 230 -18.80 -3.85 -10.41
N HIS A 231 -17.64 -3.37 -9.96
CA HIS A 231 -16.40 -4.13 -9.81
C HIS A 231 -16.10 -4.52 -8.35
N LYS A 232 -16.95 -4.12 -7.40
CA LYS A 232 -16.89 -4.48 -5.96
C LYS A 232 -17.84 -5.63 -5.60
N LYS A 233 -18.22 -6.46 -6.57
CA LYS A 233 -19.19 -7.54 -6.36
C LYS A 233 -18.62 -8.56 -5.39
N VAL A 234 -19.15 -8.54 -4.18
CA VAL A 234 -18.91 -9.53 -3.14
C VAL A 234 -20.24 -9.87 -2.51
N SER A 235 -20.52 -11.15 -2.42
CA SER A 235 -21.78 -11.67 -1.88
C SER A 235 -21.46 -12.54 -0.69
N GLU A 236 -22.09 -12.25 0.46
CA GLU A 236 -22.14 -13.19 1.56
C GLU A 236 -22.96 -14.41 1.11
N ARG A 237 -22.40 -15.61 1.25
CA ARG A 237 -23.04 -16.86 0.83
C ARG A 237 -23.50 -17.70 2.00
N LEU A 238 -22.74 -17.68 3.08
CA LEU A 238 -23.01 -18.47 4.27
C LEU A 238 -22.54 -17.71 5.50
N ARG A 239 -23.39 -17.69 6.53
CA ARG A 239 -23.06 -17.20 7.86
C ARG A 239 -23.40 -18.29 8.86
N GLU A 240 -22.37 -18.83 9.50
CA GLU A 240 -22.47 -19.88 10.49
C GLU A 240 -22.45 -19.23 11.88
N THR A 241 -23.48 -19.51 12.67
CA THR A 241 -23.70 -18.95 14.01
C THR A 241 -24.10 -20.07 14.95
N GLY A 242 -23.66 -20.02 16.20
CA GLY A 242 -24.05 -20.97 17.25
C GLY A 242 -22.84 -21.53 18.00
N ASP A 243 -23.11 -22.27 19.06
CA ASP A 243 -22.08 -22.79 19.97
C ASP A 243 -21.18 -23.86 19.31
N ASP A 244 -21.65 -24.47 18.21
CA ASP A 244 -20.91 -25.47 17.44
C ASP A 244 -19.82 -24.85 16.54
N VAL A 245 -19.83 -23.52 16.36
CA VAL A 245 -18.85 -22.81 15.54
C VAL A 245 -17.58 -22.56 16.37
N THR A 246 -16.55 -23.34 16.07
CA THR A 246 -15.22 -23.20 16.69
C THR A 246 -14.23 -22.57 15.72
N ARG A 247 -13.21 -21.87 16.25
CA ARG A 247 -12.19 -21.21 15.43
C ARG A 247 -11.29 -22.27 14.80
N VAL A 248 -11.17 -22.24 13.48
CA VAL A 248 -10.37 -23.19 12.70
C VAL A 248 -9.04 -22.55 12.29
N PHE A 249 -9.04 -21.24 12.01
CA PHE A 249 -7.87 -20.53 11.52
C PHE A 249 -7.23 -19.71 12.64
N SER A 250 -5.93 -19.90 12.87
CA SER A 250 -5.17 -19.15 13.87
C SER A 250 -4.78 -17.74 13.42
N ALA A 251 -4.70 -17.52 12.10
CA ALA A 251 -4.34 -16.25 11.48
C ALA A 251 -5.18 -16.01 10.21
N MET A 252 -5.03 -14.83 9.60
CA MET A 252 -5.55 -14.54 8.27
C MET A 252 -4.46 -14.81 7.23
N GLU A 253 -4.75 -15.62 6.21
CA GLU A 253 -3.74 -16.04 5.21
C GLU A 253 -4.26 -16.03 3.76
N GLU A 254 -3.40 -15.72 2.78
CA GLU A 254 -3.68 -16.02 1.36
C GLU A 254 -3.23 -17.44 1.03
N ILE A 255 -4.17 -18.30 0.61
CA ILE A 255 -3.89 -19.72 0.32
C ILE A 255 -3.75 -20.02 -1.18
N THR A 256 -3.74 -18.98 -2.02
CA THR A 256 -3.75 -19.10 -3.48
C THR A 256 -2.53 -19.83 -4.05
N ASP A 257 -1.36 -19.68 -3.43
CA ASP A 257 -0.14 -20.36 -3.86
C ASP A 257 0.05 -21.73 -3.21
N SER A 258 -0.62 -21.99 -2.08
CA SER A 258 -0.60 -23.26 -1.36
C SER A 258 -1.47 -24.34 -2.03
N ILE A 259 -2.40 -23.94 -2.91
CA ILE A 259 -3.31 -24.85 -3.61
C ILE A 259 -2.84 -25.08 -5.04
N GLU A 260 -2.70 -26.35 -5.44
CA GLU A 260 -2.28 -26.73 -6.80
C GLU A 260 -3.20 -26.09 -7.86
N LYS A 261 -2.58 -25.44 -8.87
CA LYS A 261 -3.30 -24.74 -9.94
C LYS A 261 -3.48 -25.65 -11.16
N ARG A 262 -4.64 -25.57 -11.86
CA ARG A 262 -4.87 -26.20 -13.17
C ARG A 262 -5.15 -25.16 -14.28
N GLY A 263 -4.84 -25.54 -15.53
CA GLY A 263 -5.16 -24.80 -16.76
C GLY A 263 -3.94 -24.27 -17.51
N ALA A 264 -4.07 -24.01 -18.81
CA ALA A 264 -2.96 -23.64 -19.71
C ALA A 264 -2.17 -22.36 -19.31
N ARG A 265 -2.68 -21.58 -18.34
CA ARG A 265 -2.04 -20.39 -17.77
C ARG A 265 -1.89 -20.45 -16.24
N GLY A 266 -2.16 -21.60 -15.60
CA GLY A 266 -1.98 -21.78 -14.15
C GLY A 266 -2.86 -20.89 -13.25
N ASN A 267 -3.92 -20.26 -13.74
CA ASN A 267 -4.69 -19.24 -12.99
C ASN A 267 -6.03 -19.72 -12.43
N ARG A 268 -6.29 -21.03 -12.40
CA ARG A 268 -7.50 -21.60 -11.77
C ARG A 268 -7.06 -22.54 -10.65
N GLY A 269 -7.46 -22.23 -9.42
CA GLY A 269 -7.29 -23.15 -8.30
C GLY A 269 -7.99 -24.48 -8.60
N ASN A 270 -7.35 -25.60 -8.29
CA ASN A 270 -7.98 -26.90 -8.37
C ASN A 270 -9.05 -26.98 -7.26
N MET A 271 -10.33 -26.82 -7.61
CA MET A 271 -11.43 -26.82 -6.62
C MET A 271 -11.47 -28.10 -5.78
N GLN A 272 -11.01 -29.24 -6.33
CA GLN A 272 -10.88 -30.49 -5.54
C GLN A 272 -9.78 -30.39 -4.49
N ALA A 273 -8.69 -29.68 -4.77
CA ALA A 273 -7.63 -29.44 -3.80
C ALA A 273 -8.08 -28.46 -2.71
N VAL A 274 -8.91 -27.45 -3.07
CA VAL A 274 -9.53 -26.55 -2.08
C VAL A 274 -10.49 -27.34 -1.17
N GLU A 275 -11.33 -28.19 -1.77
CA GLU A 275 -12.28 -29.04 -1.03
C GLU A 275 -11.55 -29.98 -0.07
N ALA A 276 -10.49 -30.67 -0.53
CA ALA A 276 -9.66 -31.51 0.32
C ALA A 276 -8.99 -30.71 1.46
N TRP A 277 -8.46 -29.53 1.16
CA TRP A 277 -7.84 -28.65 2.17
C TRP A 277 -8.84 -28.18 3.25
N LEU A 278 -10.10 -27.97 2.88
CA LEU A 278 -11.20 -27.65 3.80
C LEU A 278 -11.70 -28.87 4.56
N ASP A 279 -11.69 -30.06 3.95
CA ASP A 279 -12.07 -31.32 4.59
C ASP A 279 -11.12 -31.68 5.74
N GLU A 280 -9.81 -31.50 5.53
CA GLU A 280 -8.79 -31.62 6.60
C GLU A 280 -9.06 -30.73 7.83
N ARG A 281 -9.88 -29.69 7.64
CA ARG A 281 -10.28 -28.70 8.65
C ARG A 281 -11.74 -28.82 9.10
N GLY A 282 -12.47 -29.83 8.60
CA GLY A 282 -13.87 -30.08 8.95
C GLY A 282 -14.87 -29.10 8.32
N LEU A 283 -14.51 -28.40 7.24
CA LEU A 283 -15.32 -27.34 6.60
C LEU A 283 -15.89 -27.74 5.23
N GLN A 284 -15.92 -29.03 4.90
CA GLN A 284 -16.42 -29.54 3.60
C GLN A 284 -17.85 -29.08 3.26
N ASP A 285 -18.75 -29.09 4.26
CA ASP A 285 -20.17 -28.76 4.06
C ASP A 285 -20.37 -27.27 3.73
N ALA A 286 -19.51 -26.41 4.29
CA ALA A 286 -19.56 -24.97 4.05
C ALA A 286 -19.14 -24.65 2.60
N PHE A 287 -18.11 -25.31 2.09
CA PHE A 287 -17.61 -25.10 0.73
C PHE A 287 -18.68 -25.36 -0.34
N THR A 288 -19.41 -26.46 -0.18
CA THR A 288 -20.51 -26.85 -1.09
C THR A 288 -21.61 -25.79 -1.13
N LYS A 289 -22.00 -25.25 0.03
CA LYS A 289 -23.02 -24.20 0.17
C LYS A 289 -22.60 -22.85 -0.41
N VAL A 290 -21.31 -22.56 -0.45
CA VAL A 290 -20.77 -21.28 -0.92
C VAL A 290 -20.67 -21.22 -2.44
N LEU A 291 -20.48 -22.37 -3.10
CA LEU A 291 -20.30 -22.48 -4.55
C LEU A 291 -21.57 -22.85 -5.33
N MET A 292 -22.61 -23.37 -4.66
CA MET A 292 -23.95 -23.56 -5.25
C MET A 292 -24.77 -22.26 -5.23
#